data_AF-A0A2X2WI63-F1
#
_entry.id   AF-A0A2X2WI63-F1
#
_cell.length_a   1.000
_cell.length_b   1.000
_cell.length_c   1.000
_cell.angle_alpha   90.00
_cell.angle_beta   90.00
_cell.angle_gamma   90.00
#
_symmetry.space_group_name_H-M   'P 1'
#
loop_
_entity.id
_entity.type
_entity.pdbx_description
1 polymer ?
#
loop_
_entity_poly.entity_id
_entity_poly.type
_entity_poly.pdbx_seq_one_letter_code
_entity_poly.pdbx_strand_id
1 'polypeptide(L)'
;MKTKPGLNSMSVLSIPPSDRIVPPSASATNDPLEVTVETFSEWIVDKTQFKGALPDIPGMELTDNLMAFVERKLFTLNTGHAITAYLGN
;
A
#
# COMPACT_ATOMS: atom_id res chain seq x y z
N MET A 1 31.76 22.79 -26.37
CA MET A 1 31.16 21.45 -26.59
C MET A 1 30.36 21.11 -25.34
N LYS A 2 29.03 21.04 -25.43
CA LYS A 2 28.11 20.98 -24.29
C LYS A 2 28.20 19.61 -23.59
N THR A 3 28.50 19.58 -22.30
CA THR A 3 28.24 18.40 -21.46
C THR A 3 26.73 18.31 -21.26
N LYS A 4 26.12 17.17 -21.64
CA LYS A 4 24.68 16.93 -21.47
C LYS A 4 24.36 16.89 -19.96
N PRO A 5 23.31 17.58 -19.48
CA PRO A 5 22.89 17.45 -18.09
C PRO A 5 22.04 16.18 -17.89
N GLY A 6 22.42 15.40 -16.88
CA GLY A 6 21.53 14.76 -15.91
C GLY A 6 20.47 13.78 -16.40
N LEU A 7 20.80 12.49 -16.41
CA LEU A 7 19.81 11.42 -16.36
C LEU A 7 19.43 11.09 -14.90
N ASN A 8 19.02 12.08 -14.11
CA ASN A 8 18.55 11.88 -12.71
C ASN A 8 17.05 12.13 -12.57
N SER A 9 16.26 11.63 -13.52
CA SER A 9 14.79 11.59 -13.41
C SER A 9 14.28 10.17 -13.61
N MET A 10 14.86 9.20 -12.91
CA MET A 10 14.17 7.93 -12.71
C MET A 10 13.13 8.13 -11.61
N SER A 11 11.86 8.08 -12.02
CA SER A 11 10.71 7.85 -11.14
C SER A 11 11.05 6.76 -10.13
N VAL A 12 11.00 7.08 -8.84
CA VAL A 12 11.21 6.10 -7.78
C VAL A 12 10.01 5.15 -7.81
N LEU A 13 10.25 3.89 -8.14
CA LEU A 13 9.23 2.84 -8.20
C LEU A 13 9.20 2.10 -6.85
N SER A 14 8.86 2.80 -5.77
CA SER A 14 8.50 2.13 -4.52
C SER A 14 6.99 2.07 -4.45
N ILE A 15 6.43 0.86 -4.40
CA ILE A 15 5.00 0.67 -4.18
C ILE A 15 4.79 0.71 -2.66
N PRO A 16 4.06 1.70 -2.12
CA PRO A 16 3.76 1.76 -0.69
C PRO A 16 2.94 0.53 -0.28
N PRO A 17 3.19 -0.07 0.90
CA PRO A 17 2.31 -1.09 1.44
C PRO A 17 0.93 -0.45 1.66
N SER A 18 -0.09 -1.09 1.09
CA SER A 18 -1.49 -0.86 1.42
C SER A 18 -2.03 -2.10 2.11
N ASP A 19 -2.81 -1.89 3.17
CA ASP A 19 -3.43 -2.96 3.92
C ASP A 19 -4.90 -2.66 4.14
N ARG A 20 -5.75 -3.47 3.52
CA ARG A 20 -7.22 -3.48 3.66
C ARG A 20 -7.71 -4.76 2.99
N ILE A 21 -8.39 -5.61 3.75
CA ILE A 21 -9.02 -6.81 3.22
C ILE A 21 -10.27 -6.40 2.43
N VAL A 22 -10.33 -6.87 1.19
CA VAL A 22 -11.47 -6.70 0.28
C VAL A 22 -11.86 -8.10 -0.22
N PRO A 23 -12.85 -8.77 0.39
CA PRO A 23 -13.31 -10.05 -0.10
C PRO A 23 -13.94 -9.89 -1.50
N PRO A 24 -14.01 -10.97 -2.30
CA PRO A 24 -14.77 -10.96 -3.54
C PRO A 24 -16.20 -10.48 -3.30
N SER A 25 -16.71 -9.62 -4.18
CA SER A 25 -18.07 -9.09 -4.08
C SER A 25 -19.09 -10.24 -4.18
N ALA A 26 -19.73 -10.58 -3.07
CA ALA A 26 -20.97 -11.35 -3.07
C ALA A 26 -22.14 -10.36 -3.20
N SER A 27 -22.22 -9.67 -4.34
CA SER A 27 -23.23 -8.62 -4.57
C SER A 27 -24.63 -9.18 -4.30
N ALA A 28 -25.22 -8.79 -3.17
CA ALA A 28 -26.63 -9.02 -2.89
C ALA A 28 -27.51 -8.03 -3.67
N THR A 29 -26.92 -6.91 -4.09
CA THR A 29 -27.52 -5.91 -4.96
C THR A 29 -26.87 -6.00 -6.35
N ASN A 30 -27.64 -5.81 -7.41
CA ASN A 30 -27.15 -5.80 -8.80
C ASN A 30 -26.33 -4.54 -9.16
N ASP A 31 -25.77 -3.82 -8.17
CA ASP A 31 -24.93 -2.65 -8.39
C ASP A 31 -23.48 -3.07 -8.69
N PRO A 32 -22.95 -2.81 -9.91
CA PRO A 32 -21.59 -3.18 -10.27
C PRO A 32 -20.48 -2.35 -9.58
N LEU A 33 -20.83 -1.31 -8.82
CA LEU A 33 -19.87 -0.46 -8.11
C LEU A 33 -19.80 -0.76 -6.61
N GLU A 34 -20.65 -1.65 -6.09
CA GLU A 34 -20.66 -2.01 -4.68
C GLU A 34 -19.42 -2.82 -4.30
N VAL A 35 -18.77 -2.44 -3.20
CA VAL A 35 -17.64 -3.16 -2.63
C VAL A 35 -17.79 -3.27 -1.12
N THR A 36 -17.54 -4.47 -0.58
CA THR A 36 -17.45 -4.69 0.86
C THR A 36 -15.99 -4.67 1.26
N VAL A 37 -15.67 -3.93 2.33
CA VAL A 37 -14.32 -3.85 2.89
C VAL A 37 -14.40 -3.95 4.41
N GLU A 38 -13.32 -4.36 5.05
CA GLU A 38 -13.20 -4.24 6.50
C GLU A 38 -13.01 -2.79 6.96
N THR A 39 -13.24 -2.53 8.25
CA THR A 39 -13.05 -1.20 8.85
C THR A 39 -11.57 -0.81 8.96
N PHE A 40 -10.69 -1.78 9.18
CA PHE A 40 -9.26 -1.52 9.30
C PHE A 40 -8.67 -1.12 7.94
N SER A 41 -7.81 -0.11 7.94
CA SER A 41 -6.98 0.19 6.79
C SER A 41 -5.72 0.93 7.17
N GLU A 42 -4.63 0.58 6.49
CA GLU A 42 -3.34 1.23 6.66
C GLU A 42 -2.75 1.58 5.30
N TRP A 43 -2.30 2.83 5.15
CA TRP A 43 -1.63 3.32 3.95
C TRP A 43 -0.38 4.11 4.33
N ILE A 44 0.77 3.45 4.23
CA ILE A 44 2.07 4.03 4.62
C ILE A 44 2.86 4.41 3.37
N VAL A 45 3.35 5.65 3.29
CA VAL A 45 4.10 6.15 2.13
C VAL A 45 5.46 6.70 2.56
N ASP A 46 6.48 6.43 1.76
CA ASP A 46 7.82 6.97 1.97
C ASP A 46 7.87 8.47 1.63
N LYS A 47 8.05 9.30 2.66
CA LYS A 47 8.08 10.76 2.53
C LYS A 47 9.28 11.25 1.70
N THR A 48 10.37 10.48 1.62
CA THR A 48 11.59 10.86 0.91
C THR A 48 11.42 10.84 -0.61
N GLN A 49 10.34 10.22 -1.10
CA GLN A 49 10.08 10.04 -2.52
C GLN A 49 9.18 11.13 -3.10
N PHE A 50 8.61 12.00 -2.25
CA PHE A 50 7.82 13.13 -2.71
C PHE A 50 8.69 14.22 -3.30
N LYS A 51 8.20 14.82 -4.39
CA LYS A 51 8.74 16.06 -4.94
C LYS A 51 7.85 17.22 -4.51
N GLY A 52 8.43 18.20 -3.82
CA GLY A 52 7.70 19.39 -3.37
C GLY A 52 7.04 19.21 -2.00
N ALA A 53 5.93 19.92 -1.78
CA ALA A 53 5.21 19.88 -0.51
C ALA A 53 4.54 18.51 -0.31
N LEU A 54 4.60 18.00 0.91
CA LEU A 54 3.94 16.76 1.30
C LEU A 54 2.42 16.98 1.33
N PRO A 55 1.62 16.13 0.67
CA PRO A 55 0.17 16.26 0.71
C PRO A 55 -0.37 15.78 2.07
N ASP A 56 -1.43 16.44 2.53
CA ASP A 56 -2.19 16.03 3.71
C ASP A 56 -3.45 15.28 3.24
N ILE A 57 -3.39 13.94 3.26
CA ILE A 57 -4.48 13.07 2.82
C ILE A 57 -4.95 12.26 4.03
N PRO A 58 -6.24 12.34 4.40
CA PRO A 58 -6.77 11.56 5.51
C PRO A 58 -6.53 10.05 5.34
N GLY A 59 -5.97 9.42 6.37
CA GLY A 59 -5.66 7.99 6.38
C GLY A 59 -4.35 7.59 5.67
N MET A 60 -3.61 8.56 5.12
CA MET A 60 -2.25 8.36 4.62
C MET A 60 -1.24 8.71 5.70
N GLU A 61 -0.33 7.80 6.02
CA GLU A 61 0.76 8.03 6.96
C GLU A 61 2.10 8.10 6.23
N LEU A 62 2.97 9.01 6.69
CA LEU A 62 4.28 9.27 6.09
C LEU A 62 5.39 8.70 6.96
N THR A 63 6.33 7.97 6.36
CA THR A 63 7.48 7.37 7.06
C THR A 63 8.80 7.63 6.32
N ASP A 64 9.93 7.54 7.03
CA ASP A 64 11.28 7.44 6.46
C ASP A 64 11.81 6.00 6.39
N ASN A 65 11.09 5.03 6.96
CA ASN A 65 11.48 3.62 6.97
C ASN A 65 10.34 2.73 6.47
N LEU A 66 10.04 2.82 5.17
CA LEU A 66 8.96 2.06 4.54
C LEU A 66 9.15 0.53 4.66
N MET A 67 10.40 0.06 4.60
CA MET A 67 10.71 -1.37 4.61
C MET A 67 10.26 -2.07 5.90
N ALA A 68 10.36 -1.40 7.05
CA ALA A 68 9.86 -1.95 8.30
C ALA A 68 8.35 -2.27 8.27
N PHE A 69 7.57 -1.45 7.56
CA PHE A 69 6.12 -1.63 7.43
C PHE A 69 5.76 -2.70 6.39
N VAL A 70 6.53 -2.80 5.31
CA VAL A 70 6.42 -3.89 4.33
C VAL A 70 6.66 -5.23 5.01
N GLU A 71 7.76 -5.37 5.76
CA GLU A 71 8.10 -6.60 6.48
C GLU A 71 7.05 -6.94 7.54
N ARG A 72 6.59 -5.94 8.31
CA ARG A 72 5.52 -6.14 9.29
C ARG A 72 4.29 -6.74 8.64
N LYS A 73 3.78 -6.15 7.55
CA LYS A 73 2.60 -6.66 6.85
C LYS A 73 2.80 -8.11 6.36
N LEU A 74 3.95 -8.39 5.73
CA LEU A 74 4.26 -9.71 5.19
C LEU A 74 4.33 -10.77 6.30
N PHE A 75 5.02 -10.48 7.40
CA PHE A 75 5.30 -11.46 8.46
C PHE A 75 4.22 -11.56 9.54
N THR A 76 3.29 -10.60 9.64
CA THR A 76 2.14 -10.71 10.56
C THR A 76 0.86 -11.02 9.80
N LEU A 77 0.29 -10.07 9.07
CA LEU A 77 -1.05 -10.21 8.48
C LEU A 77 -1.06 -11.26 7.36
N ASN A 78 -0.19 -11.13 6.36
CA ASN A 78 -0.18 -12.07 5.23
C ASN A 78 0.19 -13.49 5.70
N THR A 79 1.16 -13.60 6.62
CA THR A 79 1.55 -14.89 7.21
C THR A 79 0.41 -15.50 8.01
N GLY A 80 -0.27 -14.71 8.84
CA GLY A 80 -1.45 -15.13 9.59
C GLY A 80 -2.56 -15.63 8.67
N HIS A 81 -2.89 -14.87 7.63
CA HIS A 81 -3.87 -15.27 6.62
C HIS A 81 -3.53 -16.60 5.94
N ALA A 82 -2.27 -16.77 5.52
CA ALA A 82 -1.84 -18.01 4.89
C ALA A 82 -1.99 -19.20 5.84
N ILE A 83 -1.51 -19.07 7.09
CA ILE A 83 -1.62 -20.14 8.10
C ILE A 83 -3.09 -20.49 8.35
N THR A 84 -3.94 -19.50 8.60
CA THR A 84 -5.36 -19.73 8.85
C THR A 84 -6.07 -20.35 7.64
N ALA A 85 -5.74 -19.92 6.42
CA ALA A 85 -6.33 -20.48 5.21
C ALA A 85 -5.95 -21.95 4.98
N TYR A 86 -4.71 -22.34 5.28
CA TYR A 86 -4.25 -23.72 5.06
C TYR A 86 -4.61 -24.67 6.21
N LEU A 87 -4.61 -24.20 7.46
CA LEU A 87 -4.88 -25.06 8.63
C LEU A 87 -6.33 -25.02 9.11
N GLY A 88 -7.09 -23.97 8.77
CA GLY A 88 -8.49 -23.79 9.18
C GLY A 88 -9.53 -24.33 8.20
N ASN A 89 -9.08 -25.00 7.13
CA ASN A 89 -9.91 -25.65 6.11
C ASN A 89 -10.01 -27.16 6.37
#